data_AF-A0A7J2H688-F1
#
_entry.id   AF-A0A7J2H688-F1
#
_cell.length_a   1.000
_cell.length_b   1.000
_cell.length_c   1.000
_cell.angle_alpha   90.00
_cell.angle_beta   90.00
_cell.angle_gamma   90.00
#
_symmetry.space_group_name_H-M   'P 1'
#
loop_
_entity.id
_entity.type
_entity.pdbx_description
1 polymer ?
#
loop_
_entity_poly.entity_id
_entity_poly.type
_entity_poly.pdbx_seq_one_letter_code
_entity_poly.pdbx_strand_id
1 'polypeptide(L)'
;MSYLRREELIGKIVIDENANTYGKVKDVVFSVSGEVAFVVEKKDGSDEIIPLSEISKIGEYILLKPRAPTPPVRVQPPTPTPQPSPQAPQPYPPEAVQPQAPIAQPVTPAPQPAQAGGILCPSCGFVNPPDSKFCIRCGTPLPQQKKGFLSRFL
;
A
#
# COMPACT_ATOMS: atom_id res chain seq x y z
N MET A 1 -32.31 13.58 -5.93
CA MET A 1 -31.19 12.71 -5.48
C MET A 1 -31.67 11.90 -4.30
N SER A 2 -31.43 10.58 -4.32
CA SER A 2 -31.63 9.72 -3.14
C SER A 2 -30.30 9.61 -2.39
N TYR A 3 -30.31 9.88 -1.09
CA TYR A 3 -29.15 9.69 -0.22
C TYR A 3 -29.33 8.37 0.52
N LEU A 4 -28.28 7.56 0.58
CA LEU A 4 -28.27 6.30 1.31
C LEU A 4 -27.57 6.53 2.65
N ARG A 5 -28.17 6.06 3.73
CA ARG A 5 -27.55 6.09 5.06
C ARG A 5 -26.72 4.83 5.26
N ARG A 6 -25.65 4.90 6.07
CA ARG A 6 -24.82 3.73 6.39
C ARG A 6 -25.68 2.58 6.92
N GLU A 7 -26.59 2.90 7.84
CA GLU A 7 -27.44 1.93 8.54
C GLU A 7 -28.37 1.17 7.59
N GLU A 8 -28.75 1.78 6.46
CA GLU A 8 -29.57 1.16 5.42
C GLU A 8 -28.75 0.20 4.55
N LEU A 9 -27.42 0.33 4.55
CA LEU A 9 -26.51 -0.48 3.76
C LEU A 9 -25.94 -1.64 4.55
N ILE A 10 -25.74 -1.46 5.87
CA ILE A 10 -25.26 -2.53 6.75
C ILE A 10 -26.22 -3.71 6.70
N GLY A 11 -25.65 -4.91 6.54
CA GLY A 11 -26.37 -6.16 6.52
C GLY A 11 -27.03 -6.51 5.19
N LYS A 12 -27.00 -5.63 4.18
CA LYS A 12 -27.44 -5.98 2.83
C LYS A 12 -26.54 -7.06 2.23
N ILE A 13 -27.17 -7.91 1.43
CA ILE A 13 -26.50 -8.98 0.71
C ILE A 13 -25.93 -8.43 -0.60
N VAL A 14 -24.66 -8.72 -0.83
CA VAL A 14 -23.95 -8.42 -2.07
C VAL A 14 -24.02 -9.63 -2.98
N ILE A 15 -24.38 -9.39 -4.24
CA ILE A 15 -24.57 -10.40 -5.28
C ILE A 15 -23.59 -10.12 -6.42
N ASP A 16 -22.93 -11.15 -6.95
CA ASP A 16 -22.03 -11.04 -8.11
C ASP A 16 -22.78 -11.03 -9.46
N GLU A 17 -22.05 -10.90 -10.57
CA GLU A 17 -22.64 -10.89 -11.92
C GLU A 17 -23.30 -12.21 -12.34
N ASN A 18 -23.00 -13.31 -11.63
CA ASN A 18 -23.53 -14.64 -11.88
C ASN A 18 -24.71 -14.98 -10.93
N ALA A 19 -25.23 -13.98 -10.22
CA ALA A 19 -26.30 -14.10 -9.24
C ALA A 19 -25.95 -14.95 -7.99
N ASN A 20 -24.66 -15.12 -7.69
CA ASN A 20 -24.24 -15.75 -6.45
C ASN A 20 -24.14 -14.74 -5.32
N THR A 21 -24.43 -15.18 -4.09
CA THR A 21 -24.10 -14.40 -2.90
C THR A 21 -22.60 -14.26 -2.76
N TYR A 22 -22.14 -13.02 -2.90
CA TYR A 22 -20.76 -12.61 -2.70
C TYR A 22 -20.44 -12.47 -1.20
N GLY A 23 -21.30 -11.78 -0.45
CA GLY A 23 -21.10 -11.55 0.98
C GLY A 23 -22.16 -10.63 1.59
N LYS A 24 -21.90 -10.15 2.80
CA LYS A 24 -22.78 -9.24 3.54
C LYS A 24 -22.04 -7.97 3.91
N VAL A 25 -22.66 -6.81 3.70
CA VAL A 25 -22.05 -5.52 4.07
C VAL A 25 -21.96 -5.43 5.59
N LYS A 26 -20.74 -5.18 6.08
CA LYS A 26 -20.40 -5.05 7.49
C LYS A 26 -20.10 -3.61 7.89
N ASP A 27 -19.52 -2.83 6.98
CA ASP A 27 -19.24 -1.40 7.19
C ASP A 27 -19.22 -0.61 5.86
N VAL A 28 -19.21 0.72 5.97
CA VAL A 28 -19.02 1.68 4.89
C VAL A 28 -17.86 2.59 5.26
N VAL A 29 -16.78 2.51 4.47
CA VAL A 29 -15.53 3.25 4.66
C VAL A 29 -15.35 4.28 3.55
N PHE A 30 -14.51 5.27 3.82
CA PHE A 30 -14.14 6.31 2.86
C PHE A 30 -12.62 6.44 2.81
N SER A 31 -12.10 6.70 1.62
CA SER A 31 -10.68 6.99 1.41
C SER A 31 -10.36 8.47 1.71
N VAL A 32 -9.08 8.79 1.81
CA VAL A 32 -8.60 10.19 1.89
C VAL A 32 -8.90 11.00 0.63
N SER A 33 -9.12 10.33 -0.51
CA SER A 33 -9.54 10.98 -1.76
C SER A 33 -11.05 11.20 -1.83
N GLY A 34 -11.82 10.75 -0.82
CA GLY A 34 -13.26 10.88 -0.76
C GLY A 34 -14.03 9.78 -1.51
N GLU A 35 -13.38 8.68 -1.91
CA GLU A 35 -14.07 7.53 -2.49
C GLU A 35 -14.72 6.69 -1.38
N VAL A 36 -15.98 6.29 -1.58
CA VAL A 36 -16.72 5.43 -0.65
C VAL A 36 -16.58 3.97 -1.08
N ALA A 37 -16.40 3.09 -0.11
CA ALA A 37 -16.35 1.64 -0.33
C ALA A 37 -17.12 0.89 0.76
N PHE A 38 -17.64 -0.28 0.41
CA PHE A 38 -18.27 -1.21 1.35
C PHE A 38 -17.25 -2.21 1.86
N VAL A 39 -17.23 -2.45 3.16
CA VAL A 39 -16.54 -3.60 3.75
C VAL A 39 -17.54 -4.76 3.73
N VAL A 40 -17.21 -5.80 2.98
CA VAL A 40 -18.07 -6.96 2.75
C VAL A 40 -17.43 -8.18 3.37
N GLU A 41 -18.14 -8.80 4.31
CA GLU A 41 -17.75 -10.07 4.90
C GLU A 41 -18.19 -11.20 3.97
N LYS A 42 -17.23 -12.01 3.53
CA LYS A 42 -17.45 -13.18 2.69
C LYS A 42 -17.85 -14.40 3.53
N LYS A 43 -18.30 -15.45 2.85
CA LYS A 43 -18.70 -16.73 3.49
C LYS A 43 -17.57 -17.42 4.27
N ASP A 44 -16.32 -17.14 3.92
CA ASP A 44 -15.13 -17.66 4.62
C ASP A 44 -14.73 -16.81 5.84
N GLY A 45 -15.49 -15.74 6.15
CA GLY A 45 -15.22 -14.81 7.24
C GLY A 45 -14.15 -13.75 6.91
N SER A 46 -13.61 -13.74 5.68
CA SER A 46 -12.70 -12.68 5.26
C SER A 46 -13.45 -11.40 4.89
N ASP A 47 -12.87 -10.26 5.21
CA ASP A 47 -13.40 -8.94 4.86
C ASP A 47 -12.74 -8.46 3.56
N GLU A 48 -13.54 -8.06 2.56
CA GLU A 48 -13.08 -7.40 1.33
C GLU A 48 -13.67 -6.00 1.21
N ILE A 49 -12.86 -5.05 0.76
CA ILE A 49 -13.28 -3.68 0.50
C ILE A 49 -13.69 -3.57 -0.97
N ILE A 50 -14.97 -3.26 -1.22
CA ILE A 50 -15.55 -3.11 -2.55
C ILE A 50 -15.87 -1.63 -2.78
N PRO A 51 -15.12 -0.92 -3.64
CA PRO A 51 -15.41 0.46 -4.00
C PRO A 51 -16.81 0.63 -4.61
N LEU A 52 -17.44 1.79 -4.38
CA LEU A 52 -18.75 2.09 -4.97
C LEU A 52 -18.70 2.09 -6.51
N SER A 53 -17.54 2.32 -7.10
CA SER A 53 -17.27 2.22 -8.54
C SER A 53 -17.45 0.81 -9.10
N GLU A 54 -17.34 -0.24 -8.28
CA GLU A 54 -17.58 -1.64 -8.64
C GLU A 54 -19.06 -2.05 -8.48
N ILE A 55 -19.91 -1.17 -7.95
CA ILE A 55 -21.33 -1.44 -7.71
C ILE A 55 -22.15 -1.03 -8.94
N SER A 56 -22.99 -1.95 -9.42
CA SER A 56 -23.91 -1.72 -10.53
C SER A 56 -25.19 -1.03 -10.04
N LYS A 57 -25.80 -1.57 -8.98
CA LYS A 57 -27.06 -1.05 -8.42
C LYS A 57 -27.21 -1.38 -6.94
N ILE A 58 -27.91 -0.51 -6.22
CA ILE A 58 -28.27 -0.69 -4.81
C ILE A 58 -29.80 -0.67 -4.72
N GLY A 59 -30.38 -1.74 -4.19
CA GLY A 59 -31.80 -1.87 -3.89
C GLY A 59 -31.99 -2.76 -2.67
N GLU A 60 -32.89 -3.75 -2.74
CA GLU A 60 -32.96 -4.81 -1.73
C GLU A 60 -31.60 -5.51 -1.58
N TYR A 61 -30.99 -5.82 -2.71
CA TYR A 61 -29.65 -6.38 -2.84
C TYR A 61 -28.69 -5.34 -3.43
N ILE A 62 -27.40 -5.53 -3.18
CA ILE A 62 -26.32 -4.77 -3.81
C ILE A 62 -25.71 -5.64 -4.90
N LEU A 63 -25.75 -5.18 -6.15
CA LEU A 63 -25.26 -5.94 -7.30
C LEU A 63 -23.90 -5.41 -7.74
N LEU A 64 -22.92 -6.30 -7.90
CA LEU A 64 -21.60 -5.96 -8.46
C LEU A 64 -21.69 -5.77 -9.98
N LYS A 65 -20.80 -4.94 -10.51
CA LYS A 65 -20.58 -4.86 -11.96
C LYS A 65 -19.88 -6.15 -12.43
N PRO A 66 -20.14 -6.61 -13.67
CA PRO A 66 -19.35 -7.68 -14.26
C PRO A 66 -17.88 -7.27 -14.30
N ARG A 67 -17.03 -7.97 -13.56
CA ARG A 67 -15.58 -7.81 -13.73
C ARG A 67 -15.23 -8.49 -15.04
N ALA A 68 -14.79 -7.70 -16.03
CA ALA A 68 -14.13 -8.29 -17.18
C ALA A 68 -12.95 -9.11 -16.64
N PRO A 69 -12.77 -10.37 -17.09
CA PRO A 69 -11.57 -11.11 -16.73
C PRO A 69 -10.40 -10.22 -17.10
N THR A 70 -9.61 -9.81 -16.10
CA THR A 70 -8.42 -8.98 -16.35
C THR A 70 -7.65 -9.72 -17.43
N PRO A 71 -7.51 -9.14 -18.64
CA PRO A 71 -6.67 -9.77 -19.65
C PRO A 71 -5.32 -10.02 -18.96
N PRO A 72 -4.70 -11.21 -19.16
CA PRO A 72 -3.44 -11.51 -18.51
C PRO A 72 -2.55 -10.30 -18.75
N VAL A 73 -2.09 -9.67 -17.66
CA VAL A 73 -1.24 -8.49 -17.75
C VAL A 73 -0.11 -8.90 -18.65
N ARG A 74 -0.16 -8.50 -19.93
CA ARG A 74 1.00 -8.60 -20.79
C ARG A 74 1.99 -7.74 -20.05
N VAL A 75 3.05 -8.38 -19.55
CA VAL A 75 4.23 -7.69 -19.07
C VAL A 75 4.69 -6.88 -20.28
N GLN A 76 4.18 -5.67 -20.40
CA GLN A 76 4.67 -4.73 -21.38
C GLN A 76 6.15 -4.59 -21.00
N PRO A 77 7.08 -4.81 -21.95
CA PRO A 77 8.47 -4.48 -21.70
C PRO A 77 8.51 -3.10 -21.05
N PRO A 78 9.30 -2.90 -19.98
CA PRO A 78 9.37 -1.61 -19.32
C PRO A 78 9.57 -0.57 -20.41
N THR A 79 8.61 0.34 -20.55
CA THR A 79 8.73 1.45 -21.48
C THR A 79 10.06 2.11 -21.11
N PRO A 80 11.01 2.29 -22.06
CA PRO A 80 12.29 2.90 -21.74
C PRO A 80 11.97 4.21 -21.02
N THR A 81 12.38 4.29 -19.77
CA THR A 81 12.24 5.50 -18.96
C THR A 81 12.80 6.63 -19.81
N PRO A 82 12.10 7.76 -20.01
CA PRO A 82 12.66 8.86 -20.77
C PRO A 82 14.01 9.20 -20.13
N GLN A 83 15.10 8.92 -20.86
CA GLN A 83 16.42 9.34 -20.43
C GLN A 83 16.32 10.83 -20.20
N PRO A 84 16.70 11.35 -19.01
CA PRO A 84 16.74 12.78 -18.82
C PRO A 84 17.66 13.34 -19.90
N SER A 85 17.10 14.16 -20.79
CA SER A 85 17.88 14.98 -21.69
C SER A 85 18.95 15.69 -20.86
N PRO A 86 20.21 15.79 -21.33
CA PRO A 86 21.23 16.53 -20.61
C PRO A 86 20.72 17.95 -20.36
N GLN A 87 20.34 18.22 -19.11
CA GLN A 87 19.98 19.55 -18.70
C GLN A 87 21.26 20.37 -18.80
N ALA A 88 21.24 21.41 -19.64
CA ALA A 88 22.29 22.42 -19.63
C ALA A 88 22.50 22.90 -18.20
N PRO A 89 23.76 23.08 -17.74
CA PRO A 89 24.04 23.49 -16.38
C PRO A 89 23.28 24.77 -16.07
N GLN A 90 22.32 24.68 -15.14
CA GLN A 90 21.65 25.86 -14.61
C GLN A 90 22.73 26.67 -13.88
N PRO A 91 22.86 27.99 -14.15
CA PRO A 91 23.72 28.83 -13.33
C PRO A 91 23.21 28.80 -11.90
N TYR A 92 24.06 28.38 -10.97
CA TYR A 92 23.75 28.37 -9.55
C TYR A 92 23.28 29.78 -9.11
N PRO A 93 22.24 29.90 -8.27
CA PRO A 93 21.99 31.16 -7.59
C PRO A 93 23.21 31.51 -6.73
N PRO A 94 23.63 32.79 -6.65
CA PRO A 94 24.72 33.17 -5.77
C PRO A 94 24.30 32.88 -4.34
N GLU A 95 24.98 31.90 -3.74
CA GLU A 95 24.90 31.53 -2.34
C GLU A 95 25.15 32.79 -1.50
N ALA A 96 24.12 33.26 -0.80
CA ALA A 96 24.24 34.37 0.11
C ALA A 96 25.23 33.98 1.21
N VAL A 97 26.43 34.55 1.15
CA VAL A 97 27.48 34.43 2.14
C VAL A 97 26.95 34.91 3.49
N GLN A 98 26.59 33.97 4.36
CA GLN A 98 26.42 34.25 5.79
C GLN A 98 27.80 34.17 6.47
N PRO A 99 28.23 35.16 7.27
CA PRO A 99 29.43 35.04 8.09
C PRO A 99 29.18 34.04 9.22
N GLN A 100 29.88 32.90 9.20
CA GLN A 100 29.88 31.94 10.30
C GLN A 100 30.88 32.38 11.38
N ALA A 101 30.40 32.67 12.58
CA ALA A 101 31.25 32.76 13.77
C ALA A 101 31.46 31.34 14.36
N PRO A 102 32.67 30.97 14.81
CA PRO A 102 32.94 29.65 15.34
C PRO A 102 32.61 29.60 16.84
N ILE A 103 31.65 28.75 17.22
CA ILE A 103 31.51 28.29 18.59
C ILE A 103 31.58 26.77 18.59
N ALA A 104 32.72 26.26 19.05
CA ALA A 104 32.95 24.84 19.28
C ALA A 104 31.97 24.35 20.36
N GLN A 105 31.06 23.46 19.99
CA GLN A 105 30.31 22.65 20.95
C GLN A 105 30.89 21.23 20.98
N PRO A 106 31.11 20.63 22.16
CA PRO A 106 31.45 19.23 22.25
C PRO A 106 30.21 18.39 21.94
N VAL A 107 30.15 17.81 20.75
CA VAL A 107 29.12 16.81 20.43
C VAL A 107 29.46 15.51 21.16
N THR A 108 28.87 15.32 22.34
CA THR A 108 28.69 13.98 22.91
C THR A 108 27.88 13.14 21.92
N PRO A 109 28.36 11.97 21.46
CA PRO A 109 27.56 11.08 20.62
C PRO A 109 26.36 10.61 21.42
N ALA A 110 25.14 10.91 20.93
CA ALA A 110 23.95 10.23 21.40
C ALA A 110 24.10 8.72 21.17
N PRO A 111 23.66 7.86 22.11
CA PRO A 111 23.76 6.42 21.95
C PRO A 111 22.87 5.99 20.77
N GLN A 112 23.52 5.55 19.69
CA GLN A 112 22.84 4.91 18.57
C GLN A 112 22.19 3.62 19.11
N PRO A 113 20.88 3.38 18.90
CA PRO A 113 20.29 2.09 19.20
C PRO A 113 21.06 1.01 18.47
N ALA A 114 21.59 0.05 19.23
CA ALA A 114 22.29 -1.10 18.72
C ALA A 114 21.48 -1.77 17.61
N GLN A 115 22.17 -2.04 16.50
CA GLN A 115 21.55 -2.44 15.24
C GLN A 115 20.81 -3.77 15.39
N ALA A 116 19.48 -3.73 15.26
CA ALA A 116 18.71 -4.90 14.94
C ALA A 116 19.10 -5.34 13.51
N GLY A 117 19.70 -6.53 13.39
CA GLY A 117 20.24 -7.05 12.14
C GLY A 117 19.29 -6.89 10.96
N GLY A 118 19.73 -6.15 9.94
CA GLY A 118 19.03 -6.01 8.68
C GLY A 118 19.38 -7.14 7.70
N ILE A 119 18.51 -7.37 6.71
CA ILE A 119 18.72 -8.32 5.62
C ILE A 119 19.38 -7.60 4.44
N LEU A 120 20.55 -8.06 4.03
CA LEU A 120 21.22 -7.60 2.81
C LEU A 120 20.47 -8.08 1.57
N CYS A 121 20.18 -7.16 0.65
CA CYS A 121 19.59 -7.49 -0.64
C CYS A 121 20.62 -8.21 -1.53
N PRO A 122 20.33 -9.44 -2.03
CA PRO A 122 21.26 -10.20 -2.86
C PRO A 122 21.46 -9.60 -4.26
N SER A 123 20.58 -8.69 -4.71
CA SER A 123 20.70 -8.05 -6.02
C SER A 123 21.47 -6.73 -6.01
N CYS A 124 21.37 -5.94 -4.93
CA CYS A 124 21.92 -4.57 -4.92
C CYS A 124 22.75 -4.22 -3.68
N GLY A 125 22.86 -5.12 -2.69
CA GLY A 125 23.67 -4.91 -1.49
C GLY A 125 23.07 -3.90 -0.48
N PHE A 126 21.86 -3.40 -0.69
CA PHE A 126 21.20 -2.54 0.30
C PHE A 126 20.76 -3.35 1.53
N VAL A 127 20.99 -2.83 2.73
CA VAL A 127 20.54 -3.43 4.00
C VAL A 127 19.09 -2.99 4.27
N ASN A 128 18.18 -3.95 4.34
CA ASN A 128 16.75 -3.72 4.57
C ASN A 128 16.35 -4.17 5.99
N PRO A 129 15.26 -3.65 6.56
CA PRO A 129 14.67 -4.18 7.79
C PRO A 129 14.36 -5.68 7.69
N PRO A 130 14.48 -6.46 8.78
CA PRO A 130 14.34 -7.92 8.76
C PRO A 130 12.93 -8.43 8.40
N ASP A 131 11.92 -7.57 8.48
CA ASP A 131 10.52 -7.82 8.12
C ASP A 131 10.17 -7.40 6.69
N SER A 132 11.13 -6.85 5.93
CA SER A 132 10.93 -6.42 4.55
C SER A 132 10.69 -7.61 3.63
N LYS A 133 9.55 -7.61 2.92
CA LYS A 133 9.24 -8.63 1.89
C LYS A 133 9.98 -8.39 0.56
N PHE A 134 10.25 -7.13 0.24
CA PHE A 134 10.94 -6.68 -0.97
C PHE A 134 12.01 -5.64 -0.62
N CYS A 135 13.07 -5.55 -1.43
CA CYS A 135 14.11 -4.55 -1.24
C CYS A 135 13.57 -3.16 -1.55
N ILE A 136 13.72 -2.23 -0.59
CA ILE A 136 13.24 -0.85 -0.72
C ILE A 136 13.97 -0.10 -1.84
N ARG A 137 15.20 -0.50 -2.18
CA ARG A 137 16.00 0.16 -3.21
C ARG A 137 15.73 -0.37 -4.64
N CYS A 138 15.56 -1.68 -4.82
CA CYS A 138 15.51 -2.27 -6.16
C CYS A 138 14.32 -3.22 -6.41
N GLY A 139 13.45 -3.44 -5.43
CA GLY A 139 12.25 -4.27 -5.57
C GLY A 139 12.48 -5.79 -5.51
N THR A 140 13.73 -6.27 -5.47
CA THR A 140 14.03 -7.71 -5.37
C THR A 140 13.37 -8.32 -4.13
N PRO A 141 12.66 -9.46 -4.23
CA PRO A 141 12.11 -10.14 -3.07
C PRO A 141 13.24 -10.59 -2.11
N LEU A 142 13.04 -10.38 -0.82
CA LEU A 142 14.04 -10.72 0.20
C LEU A 142 13.73 -12.09 0.84
N PRO A 143 14.76 -12.84 1.28
CA PRO A 143 14.55 -14.10 1.98
C PRO A 143 13.84 -13.85 3.32
N GLN A 144 12.60 -14.33 3.47
CA GLN A 144 11.83 -14.18 4.69
C GLN A 144 12.42 -15.03 5.82
N GLN A 145 12.83 -14.42 6.93
CA GLN A 145 13.14 -15.17 8.15
C GLN A 145 11.82 -15.62 8.79
N LYS A 146 11.45 -16.90 8.62
CA LYS A 146 10.39 -17.53 9.41
C LYS A 146 10.79 -17.46 10.88
N LYS A 147 10.16 -16.56 11.64
CA LYS A 147 10.34 -16.46 13.09
C LYS A 147 9.78 -17.74 13.72
N GLY A 148 10.67 -18.62 14.18
CA GLY A 148 10.30 -19.89 14.79
C GLY A 148 9.40 -19.69 16.00
N PHE A 149 8.19 -20.23 15.92
CA PHE A 149 7.27 -20.38 17.05
C PHE A 149 7.64 -21.69 17.76
N LEU A 150 8.55 -21.64 18.74
CA LEU A 150 8.85 -22.81 19.59
C LEU A 150 8.80 -22.44 21.08
N SER A 151 7.71 -22.90 21.71
CA SER A 151 7.49 -23.32 23.10
C SER A 151 8.00 -22.47 24.27
N ARG A 152 7.06 -21.78 24.93
CA ARG A 152 7.06 -21.61 26.40
C ARG A 152 5.94 -22.45 27.00
N PHE A 153 6.21 -23.74 27.16
CA PHE A 153 5.51 -24.63 28.07
C PHE A 153 6.58 -25.30 28.93
N LEU A 154 6.95 -24.63 30.02
CA LEU A 154 7.55 -25.15 31.25
C LEU A 154 7.36 -24.08 32.32
#